data_AF-A0A8K0TZM2-F1
#
_entry.id   AF-A0A8K0TZM2-F1
#
_cell.length_a   1.000
_cell.length_b   1.000
_cell.length_c   1.000
_cell.angle_alpha   90.00
_cell.angle_beta   90.00
_cell.angle_gamma   90.00
#
_symmetry.space_group_name_H-M   'P 1'
#
loop_
_entity.id
_entity.type
_entity.pdbx_description
1 polymer ?
#
loop_
_entity_poly.entity_id
_entity_poly.type
_entity_poly.pdbx_seq_one_letter_code
_entity_poly.pdbx_strand_id
1 'polypeptide(L)'
;MTRLHLKRTPAEEEERARRKARKAARKELKKKRRTGDGYTSSDSGGLAEASGSKKRRRHDISTSVDDEFYGSPPASPPSSAYKVDYDAIRADIEERRFREKMWGALEDDERLEAIDSRFNDYSHIPKRWRDQGDLHDDRAAMDPQYMDDDEYAEWIREGMWRKKHAQEHEELAQKQAEKAARMAREKEIKAETARIEKAALARREQRRRGKEKRREEEYRIYYDKRWKELLDPQTEEQEPFSFAQIPWPLLAAQHLVANNAPQKYLAVEEFTVEAISAFILPSSRNPPATSPKAGENERRERKDRLRETMLRFHPDKFEGRMMQRVLARDKDRIKEAVGQVARALNTLMNQEQ
;
A
#
# COMPACT_ATOMS: atom_id res chain seq x y z
N MET A 1 34.06 -39.07 -21.06
CA MET A 1 33.81 -39.68 -19.74
C MET A 1 32.99 -38.68 -18.91
N THR A 2 31.72 -38.97 -18.65
CA THR A 2 30.79 -38.10 -17.91
C THR A 2 31.02 -38.22 -16.41
N ARG A 3 31.24 -37.10 -15.70
CA ARG A 3 31.43 -37.09 -14.24
C ARG A 3 30.13 -37.46 -13.54
N LEU A 4 30.16 -38.53 -12.76
CA LEU A 4 29.03 -38.99 -11.95
C LEU A 4 28.74 -37.96 -10.86
N HIS A 5 27.63 -37.24 -10.96
CA HIS A 5 27.17 -36.37 -9.89
C HIS A 5 26.48 -37.23 -8.82
N LEU A 6 27.19 -37.56 -7.74
CA LEU A 6 26.55 -38.17 -6.58
C LEU A 6 25.50 -37.22 -6.02
N LYS A 7 24.30 -37.75 -5.79
CA LYS A 7 23.23 -37.04 -5.08
C LYS A 7 23.74 -36.69 -3.68
N ARG A 8 23.51 -35.45 -3.26
CA ARG A 8 23.90 -34.97 -1.93
C ARG A 8 23.14 -35.70 -0.85
N THR A 9 23.77 -35.89 0.30
CA THR A 9 23.09 -36.45 1.48
C THR A 9 22.14 -35.40 2.08
N PRO A 10 21.03 -35.83 2.73
CA PRO A 10 20.10 -34.90 3.38
C PRO A 10 20.78 -33.94 4.37
N ALA A 11 21.79 -34.41 5.09
CA ALA A 11 22.58 -33.59 6.00
C ALA A 11 23.35 -32.45 5.29
N GLU A 12 23.88 -32.69 4.09
CA GLU A 12 24.58 -31.67 3.30
C GLU A 12 23.58 -30.62 2.75
N GLU A 13 22.35 -31.03 2.47
CA GLU A 13 21.29 -30.14 2.00
C GLU A 13 20.80 -29.20 3.12
N GLU A 14 20.64 -29.71 4.34
CA GLU A 14 20.30 -28.92 5.53
C GLU A 14 21.39 -27.90 5.89
N GLU A 15 22.66 -28.29 5.83
CA GLU A 15 23.79 -27.39 6.10
C GLU A 15 23.83 -26.26 5.05
N ARG A 16 23.60 -26.60 3.77
CA ARG A 16 23.54 -25.63 2.69
C ARG A 16 22.35 -24.68 2.86
N ALA A 17 21.20 -25.19 3.29
CA ALA A 17 20.02 -24.38 3.60
C ALA A 17 20.31 -23.40 4.74
N ARG A 18 20.94 -23.85 5.84
CA ARG A 18 21.39 -22.98 6.94
C ARG A 18 22.37 -21.91 6.46
N ARG A 19 23.34 -22.28 5.63
CA ARG A 19 24.32 -21.33 5.07
C ARG A 19 23.66 -20.32 4.12
N LYS A 20 22.67 -20.73 3.33
CA LYS A 20 21.87 -19.85 2.46
C LYS A 20 21.00 -18.89 3.28
N ALA A 21 20.34 -19.39 4.33
CA ALA A 21 19.56 -18.58 5.26
C ALA A 21 20.42 -17.53 5.98
N ARG A 22 21.60 -17.91 6.49
CA ARG A 22 22.53 -16.97 7.13
C ARG A 22 23.05 -15.89 6.16
N LYS A 23 23.31 -16.26 4.90
CA LYS A 23 23.69 -15.30 3.84
C LYS A 23 22.52 -14.37 3.49
N ALA A 24 21.29 -14.87 3.44
CA ALA A 24 20.09 -14.07 3.20
C ALA A 24 19.84 -13.07 4.34
N ALA A 25 19.88 -13.52 5.60
CA ALA A 25 19.75 -12.67 6.77
C ALA A 25 20.81 -11.55 6.82
N ARG A 26 22.08 -11.88 6.50
CA ARG A 26 23.15 -10.86 6.43
C ARG A 26 22.93 -9.85 5.31
N LYS A 27 22.40 -10.28 4.16
CA LYS A 27 22.04 -9.37 3.06
C LYS A 27 20.87 -8.46 3.45
N GLU A 28 19.85 -8.99 4.12
CA GLU A 28 18.70 -8.21 4.59
C GLU A 28 19.11 -7.16 5.63
N LEU A 29 19.96 -7.53 6.60
CA LEU A 29 20.52 -6.59 7.58
C LEU A 29 21.30 -5.45 6.87
N LYS A 30 22.10 -5.79 5.85
CA LYS A 30 22.84 -4.79 5.07
C LYS A 30 21.91 -3.89 4.25
N LYS A 31 20.80 -4.43 3.72
CA LYS A 31 19.76 -3.64 3.04
C LYS A 31 19.08 -2.67 4.03
N LYS A 32 18.70 -3.14 5.22
CA LYS A 32 18.14 -2.31 6.30
C LYS A 32 19.08 -1.16 6.71
N ARG A 33 20.38 -1.40 6.82
CA ARG A 33 21.37 -0.32 7.09
C ARG A 33 21.47 0.70 5.96
N ARG A 34 21.23 0.30 4.70
CA ARG A 34 21.26 1.23 3.55
C ARG A 34 19.98 2.04 3.39
N THR A 35 18.82 1.49 3.76
CA THR A 35 17.53 2.21 3.68
C THR A 35 17.16 2.94 4.97
N GLY A 36 17.80 2.62 6.10
CA GLY A 36 17.49 3.20 7.41
C GLY A 36 18.09 4.58 7.68
N ASP A 37 19.15 4.96 6.96
CA ASP A 37 19.86 6.25 7.14
C ASP A 37 19.51 7.30 6.07
N GLY A 38 18.41 7.06 5.35
CA GLY A 38 17.82 8.09 4.50
C GLY A 38 17.03 9.07 5.36
N TYR A 39 17.66 10.21 5.66
CA TYR A 39 17.01 11.51 5.88
C TYR A 39 16.75 11.95 7.33
N THR A 40 17.83 12.20 8.10
CA THR A 40 17.96 13.34 9.05
C THR A 40 19.43 13.74 9.19
N SER A 41 20.01 14.39 8.19
CA SER A 41 21.24 15.16 8.39
C SER A 41 21.13 16.42 7.53
N SER A 42 20.32 17.33 8.06
CA SER A 42 20.60 18.75 7.95
C SER A 42 21.66 19.05 8.99
N ASP A 43 22.77 19.62 8.52
CA ASP A 43 23.66 20.56 9.22
C ASP A 43 25.16 20.22 9.22
N SER A 44 25.91 21.28 8.92
CA SER A 44 27.33 21.56 9.14
C SER A 44 28.39 20.88 8.26
N GLY A 45 29.16 21.75 7.59
CA GLY A 45 30.22 21.43 6.66
C GLY A 45 31.40 20.70 7.28
N GLY A 46 32.07 19.92 6.44
CA GLY A 46 33.35 19.29 6.71
C GLY A 46 34.01 18.96 5.38
N LEU A 47 34.78 19.92 4.85
CA LEU A 47 35.79 19.66 3.83
C LEU A 47 36.79 18.66 4.41
N ALA A 48 36.67 17.40 4.02
CA ALA A 48 37.72 16.41 4.23
C ALA A 48 37.96 15.72 2.89
N GLU A 49 39.01 16.17 2.23
CA GLU A 49 39.68 15.45 1.15
C GLU A 49 39.98 14.02 1.61
N ALA A 50 39.41 13.04 0.93
CA ALA A 50 39.84 11.66 1.03
C ALA A 50 39.83 11.04 -0.36
N SER A 51 41.00 11.15 -0.99
CA SER A 51 41.43 10.44 -2.19
C SER A 51 41.33 8.93 -1.97
N GLY A 52 40.19 8.36 -2.38
CA GLY A 52 39.88 6.94 -2.25
C GLY A 52 39.69 6.24 -3.58
N SER A 53 40.77 6.12 -4.37
CA SER A 53 40.87 5.30 -5.57
C SER A 53 40.33 3.88 -5.36
N LYS A 54 39.17 3.55 -5.97
CA LYS A 54 38.73 2.15 -6.15
C LYS A 54 38.19 1.92 -7.57
N LYS A 55 39.15 1.63 -8.45
CA LYS A 55 39.12 0.70 -9.59
C LYS A 55 37.73 0.23 -10.04
N ARG A 56 37.22 0.88 -11.09
CA ARG A 56 36.29 0.29 -12.05
C ARG A 56 37.01 -0.87 -12.76
N ARG A 57 36.60 -2.10 -12.49
CA ARG A 57 36.91 -3.25 -13.34
C ARG A 57 36.05 -3.15 -14.59
N ARG A 58 36.65 -2.67 -15.69
CA ARG A 58 36.16 -2.90 -17.05
C ARG A 58 36.28 -4.40 -17.31
N HIS A 59 35.18 -5.05 -17.67
CA HIS A 59 35.23 -6.33 -18.35
C HIS A 59 35.11 -6.01 -19.83
N ASP A 60 36.25 -6.07 -20.51
CA ASP A 60 36.34 -6.14 -21.96
C ASP A 60 35.81 -7.52 -22.37
N ILE A 61 34.72 -7.56 -23.12
CA ILE A 61 34.38 -8.70 -23.97
C ILE A 61 34.22 -8.12 -25.37
N SER A 62 35.31 -8.29 -26.12
CA SER A 62 35.38 -8.18 -27.56
C SER A 62 34.63 -9.38 -28.15
N THR A 63 33.53 -9.09 -28.83
CA THR A 63 32.97 -9.97 -29.87
C THR A 63 32.70 -9.11 -31.08
N SER A 64 33.72 -9.09 -31.93
CA SER A 64 33.71 -8.68 -33.33
C SER A 64 32.67 -9.48 -34.10
N VAL A 65 31.60 -8.82 -34.56
CA VAL A 65 30.82 -9.24 -35.72
C VAL A 65 30.52 -7.99 -36.53
N ASP A 66 31.08 -7.99 -37.74
CA ASP A 66 30.69 -7.16 -38.88
C ASP A 66 29.16 -7.07 -39.01
N ASP A 67 28.63 -5.86 -38.99
CA ASP A 67 27.50 -5.52 -39.85
C ASP A 67 27.57 -4.02 -40.14
N GLU A 68 27.94 -3.75 -41.39
CA GLU A 68 27.71 -2.52 -42.10
C GLU A 68 26.27 -2.03 -41.91
N PHE A 69 26.06 -0.73 -42.13
CA PHE A 69 24.78 -0.16 -42.56
C PHE A 69 23.87 0.50 -41.48
N TYR A 70 23.63 1.79 -41.76
CA TYR A 70 22.52 2.67 -41.32
C TYR A 70 22.66 3.53 -40.05
N GLY A 71 22.91 4.82 -40.31
CA GLY A 71 22.15 5.94 -39.73
C GLY A 71 22.58 6.42 -38.34
N SER A 72 23.07 7.66 -38.27
CA SER A 72 23.30 8.35 -37.01
C SER A 72 22.04 8.34 -36.14
N PRO A 73 22.09 7.83 -34.89
CA PRO A 73 20.93 7.81 -34.02
C PRO A 73 20.52 9.24 -33.62
N PRO A 74 19.22 9.55 -33.55
CA PRO A 74 18.73 10.85 -33.10
C PRO A 74 19.13 11.11 -31.64
N ALA A 75 19.39 12.39 -31.33
CA ALA A 75 19.85 12.85 -30.03
C ALA A 75 19.00 12.32 -28.87
N SER A 76 19.65 11.67 -27.90
CA SER A 76 19.04 11.12 -26.70
C SER A 76 18.32 12.21 -25.89
N PRO A 77 17.04 12.02 -25.50
CA PRO A 77 16.33 12.98 -24.67
C PRO A 77 16.94 13.07 -23.26
N PRO A 78 16.82 14.24 -22.58
CA PRO A 78 17.43 14.46 -21.27
C PRO A 78 16.89 13.45 -20.25
N SER A 79 17.82 12.75 -19.61
CA SER A 79 17.58 11.68 -18.65
C SER A 79 16.86 12.21 -17.41
N SER A 80 15.53 12.21 -17.47
CA SER A 80 14.66 12.35 -16.31
C SER A 80 14.95 11.18 -15.35
N ALA A 81 15.20 11.52 -14.10
CA ALA A 81 15.66 10.63 -13.01
C ALA A 81 14.61 9.60 -12.55
N TYR A 82 13.64 9.26 -13.39
CA TYR A 82 12.70 8.18 -13.17
C TYR A 82 13.16 6.96 -13.97
N LYS A 83 14.20 6.27 -13.47
CA LYS A 83 14.48 4.90 -13.93
C LYS A 83 13.33 4.04 -13.43
N VAL A 84 12.31 3.92 -14.27
CA VAL A 84 11.25 2.93 -14.10
C VAL A 84 11.96 1.59 -13.94
N ASP A 85 11.79 0.98 -12.78
CA ASP A 85 12.47 -0.28 -12.45
C ASP A 85 11.77 -1.38 -13.24
N TYR A 86 12.20 -1.58 -14.49
CA TYR A 86 11.60 -2.52 -15.43
C TYR A 86 11.60 -3.95 -14.88
N ASP A 87 12.56 -4.29 -14.03
CA ASP A 87 12.61 -5.57 -13.32
C ASP A 87 11.46 -5.70 -12.32
N ALA A 88 11.09 -4.61 -11.63
CA ALA A 88 9.95 -4.60 -10.71
C ALA A 88 8.61 -4.71 -11.47
N ILE A 89 8.47 -4.01 -12.60
CA ILE A 89 7.27 -4.13 -13.44
C ILE A 89 7.15 -5.53 -14.04
N ARG A 90 8.26 -6.11 -14.49
CA ARG A 90 8.29 -7.48 -15.03
C ARG A 90 7.91 -8.51 -13.96
N ALA A 91 8.46 -8.37 -12.75
CA ALA A 91 8.11 -9.21 -11.62
C ALA A 91 6.62 -9.09 -11.25
N ASP A 92 6.06 -7.88 -11.28
CA ASP A 92 4.64 -7.64 -10.95
C ASP A 92 3.69 -8.21 -12.01
N ILE A 93 4.08 -8.18 -13.29
CA ILE A 93 3.34 -8.82 -14.39
C ILE A 93 3.45 -10.35 -14.30
N GLU A 94 4.64 -10.89 -14.00
CA GLU A 94 4.82 -12.34 -13.81
C GLU A 94 4.07 -12.83 -12.56
N GLU A 95 4.05 -12.07 -11.47
CA GLU A 95 3.28 -12.39 -10.27
C GLU A 95 1.78 -12.36 -10.53
N ARG A 96 1.27 -11.39 -11.31
CA ARG A 96 -0.14 -11.36 -11.74
C ARG A 96 -0.49 -12.56 -12.61
N ARG A 97 0.33 -12.88 -13.61
CA ARG A 97 0.13 -14.09 -14.44
C ARG A 97 0.19 -15.36 -13.62
N PHE A 98 1.08 -15.43 -12.64
CA PHE A 98 1.18 -16.56 -11.74
C PHE A 98 -0.06 -16.68 -10.84
N ARG A 99 -0.58 -15.56 -10.32
CA ARG A 99 -1.84 -15.52 -9.56
C ARG A 99 -3.05 -15.90 -10.39
N GLU A 100 -3.19 -15.36 -11.60
CA GLU A 100 -4.27 -15.73 -12.53
C GLU A 100 -4.18 -17.21 -12.88
N LYS A 101 -2.98 -17.74 -13.12
CA LYS A 101 -2.79 -19.17 -13.36
C LYS A 101 -3.16 -20.03 -12.15
N MET A 102 -2.85 -19.59 -10.93
CA MET A 102 -3.26 -20.28 -9.70
C MET A 102 -4.76 -20.20 -9.45
N TRP A 103 -5.40 -19.07 -9.80
CA TRP A 103 -6.86 -18.89 -9.69
C TRP A 103 -7.60 -19.73 -10.72
N GLY A 104 -7.17 -19.73 -11.98
CA GLY A 104 -7.77 -20.58 -13.01
C GLY A 104 -7.61 -22.07 -12.71
N ALA A 105 -6.51 -22.48 -12.07
CA ALA A 105 -6.33 -23.86 -11.63
C ALA A 105 -7.28 -24.26 -10.48
N LEU A 106 -7.60 -23.34 -9.56
CA LEU A 106 -8.57 -23.59 -8.48
C LEU A 106 -10.03 -23.54 -8.97
N GLU A 107 -10.34 -22.69 -9.94
CA GLU A 107 -11.68 -22.61 -10.54
C GLU A 107 -12.01 -23.87 -11.36
N ASP A 108 -11.02 -24.47 -12.01
CA ASP A 108 -11.18 -25.77 -12.67
C ASP A 108 -11.39 -26.94 -11.67
N ASP A 109 -10.85 -26.86 -10.45
CA ASP A 109 -11.09 -27.84 -9.38
C ASP A 109 -12.49 -27.68 -8.75
N GLU A 110 -12.98 -26.45 -8.54
CA GLU A 110 -14.37 -26.20 -8.11
C GLU A 110 -15.39 -26.70 -9.16
N ARG A 111 -15.04 -26.65 -10.44
CA ARG A 111 -15.84 -27.23 -11.53
C ARG A 111 -15.89 -28.75 -11.48
N LEU A 112 -14.82 -29.42 -11.07
CA LEU A 112 -14.81 -30.87 -10.91
C LEU A 112 -15.72 -31.30 -9.74
N GLU A 113 -15.67 -30.61 -8.60
CA GLU A 113 -16.57 -30.88 -7.46
C GLU A 113 -18.05 -30.63 -7.83
N ALA A 114 -18.32 -29.60 -8.64
CA ALA A 114 -19.67 -29.31 -9.14
C ALA A 114 -20.17 -30.36 -10.15
N ILE A 115 -19.30 -30.89 -11.00
CA ILE A 115 -19.64 -31.99 -11.94
C ILE A 115 -19.86 -33.29 -11.16
N ASP A 116 -19.05 -33.56 -10.14
CA ASP A 116 -19.17 -34.76 -9.29
C ASP A 116 -20.46 -34.73 -8.46
N SER A 117 -20.81 -33.56 -7.89
CA SER A 117 -22.10 -33.35 -7.23
C SER A 117 -23.27 -33.60 -8.17
N ARG A 118 -23.18 -33.14 -9.42
CA ARG A 118 -24.25 -33.29 -10.43
C ARG A 118 -24.36 -34.71 -10.99
N PHE A 119 -23.27 -35.47 -11.05
CA PHE A 119 -23.28 -36.89 -11.41
C PHE A 119 -23.85 -37.78 -10.31
N ASN A 120 -23.62 -37.41 -9.04
CA ASN A 120 -24.17 -38.09 -7.87
C ASN A 120 -25.69 -37.91 -7.70
N ASP A 121 -26.27 -36.86 -8.28
CA ASP A 121 -27.72 -36.61 -8.25
C ASP A 121 -28.52 -37.48 -9.24
N TYR A 122 -27.93 -37.95 -10.34
CA TYR A 122 -28.67 -38.57 -11.44
C TYR A 122 -28.58 -40.08 -11.57
N SER A 123 -27.92 -40.77 -10.64
CA SER A 123 -27.79 -42.22 -10.73
C SER A 123 -28.16 -42.87 -9.41
N HIS A 124 -29.05 -43.86 -9.51
CA HIS A 124 -29.45 -44.77 -8.44
C HIS A 124 -28.29 -45.73 -8.09
N ILE A 125 -27.09 -45.18 -7.96
CA ILE A 125 -25.91 -45.88 -7.46
C ILE A 125 -26.26 -46.33 -6.04
N PRO A 126 -26.28 -47.65 -5.77
CA PRO A 126 -26.56 -48.18 -4.44
C PRO A 126 -25.72 -47.44 -3.40
N LYS A 127 -26.33 -47.08 -2.26
CA LYS A 127 -25.71 -46.23 -1.21
C LYS A 127 -24.26 -46.61 -0.89
N ARG A 128 -23.94 -47.91 -0.92
CA ARG A 128 -22.58 -48.49 -0.75
C ARG A 128 -21.48 -47.98 -1.69
N TRP A 129 -21.82 -47.35 -2.83
CA TRP A 129 -20.85 -46.85 -3.83
C TRP A 129 -20.88 -45.32 -3.93
N ARG A 130 -21.75 -44.66 -3.16
CA ARG A 130 -21.76 -43.21 -3.00
C ARG A 130 -20.70 -42.92 -1.94
N ASP A 131 -19.58 -42.35 -2.36
CA ASP A 131 -18.46 -42.00 -1.48
C ASP A 131 -18.89 -40.85 -0.53
N GLN A 132 -19.73 -41.17 0.45
CA GLN A 132 -20.01 -40.31 1.58
C GLN A 132 -18.80 -40.39 2.51
N GLY A 133 -17.76 -39.64 2.13
CA GLY A 133 -16.71 -39.28 3.06
C GLY A 133 -17.36 -38.72 4.33
N ASP A 134 -16.97 -39.29 5.48
CA ASP A 134 -17.24 -38.81 6.84
C ASP A 134 -18.52 -39.26 7.57
N LEU A 135 -19.45 -40.01 6.97
CA LEU A 135 -20.61 -40.58 7.70
C LEU A 135 -20.41 -42.03 8.19
N HIS A 136 -19.23 -42.61 7.94
CA HIS A 136 -18.92 -44.00 8.32
C HIS A 136 -18.62 -44.20 9.81
N ASP A 137 -18.39 -43.12 10.58
CA ASP A 137 -18.08 -43.23 12.01
C ASP A 137 -19.35 -43.52 12.85
N ASP A 138 -20.50 -42.98 12.45
CA ASP A 138 -21.79 -43.22 13.13
C ASP A 138 -22.35 -44.64 12.90
N ARG A 139 -21.94 -45.33 11.82
CA ARG A 139 -22.38 -46.71 11.52
C ARG A 139 -21.84 -47.74 12.53
N ALA A 140 -20.82 -47.38 13.30
CA ALA A 140 -20.29 -48.18 14.40
C ALA A 140 -21.14 -48.13 15.68
N ALA A 141 -21.93 -47.05 15.84
CA ALA A 141 -22.74 -46.78 17.03
C ALA A 141 -24.21 -47.22 16.88
N MET A 142 -24.63 -47.67 15.68
CA MET A 142 -25.97 -48.17 15.41
C MET A 142 -26.20 -49.53 16.09
N ASP A 143 -27.33 -49.66 16.78
CA ASP A 143 -27.72 -50.89 17.48
C ASP A 143 -28.09 -51.99 16.46
N PRO A 144 -27.40 -53.15 16.45
CA PRO A 144 -27.61 -54.19 15.44
C PRO A 144 -29.03 -54.76 15.35
N GLN A 145 -29.88 -54.56 16.36
CA GLN A 145 -31.27 -55.06 16.37
C GLN A 145 -32.21 -54.33 15.42
N TYR A 146 -31.84 -53.12 15.00
CA TYR A 146 -32.65 -52.28 14.10
C TYR A 146 -32.06 -52.20 12.68
N MET A 147 -31.02 -52.98 12.38
CA MET A 147 -30.39 -53.03 11.05
C MET A 147 -31.05 -54.11 10.20
N ASP A 148 -31.27 -53.82 8.92
CA ASP A 148 -31.74 -54.83 7.97
C ASP A 148 -30.68 -55.94 7.80
N ASP A 149 -31.08 -57.16 7.45
CA ASP A 149 -30.18 -58.33 7.36
C ASP A 149 -28.95 -58.09 6.46
N ASP A 150 -29.11 -57.32 5.38
CA ASP A 150 -28.03 -56.93 4.48
C ASP A 150 -27.05 -55.93 5.15
N GLU A 151 -27.58 -54.97 5.91
CA GLU A 151 -26.79 -54.00 6.66
C GLU A 151 -26.06 -54.66 7.83
N TYR A 152 -26.69 -55.64 8.48
CA TYR A 152 -26.08 -56.46 9.53
C TYR A 152 -24.94 -57.31 8.98
N ALA A 153 -25.11 -57.92 7.80
CA ALA A 153 -24.05 -58.70 7.14
C ALA A 153 -22.84 -57.83 6.76
N GLU A 154 -23.07 -56.59 6.34
CA GLU A 154 -22.01 -55.61 6.10
C GLU A 154 -21.34 -55.17 7.40
N TRP A 155 -22.12 -54.89 8.45
CA TRP A 155 -21.60 -54.52 9.76
C TRP A 155 -20.69 -55.62 10.35
N ILE A 156 -21.07 -56.89 10.21
CA ILE A 156 -20.22 -58.03 10.61
C ILE A 156 -18.94 -58.09 9.77
N ARG A 157 -19.02 -57.89 8.45
CA ARG A 157 -17.83 -57.88 7.57
C ARG A 157 -16.89 -56.72 7.92
N GLU A 158 -17.44 -55.52 8.10
CA GLU A 158 -16.68 -54.34 8.53
C GLU A 158 -16.08 -54.54 9.92
N GLY A 159 -16.83 -55.10 10.88
CA GLY A 159 -16.34 -55.41 12.21
C GLY A 159 -15.21 -56.45 12.22
N MET A 160 -15.32 -57.48 11.38
CA MET A 160 -14.26 -58.47 11.18
C MET A 160 -13.03 -57.85 10.47
N TRP A 161 -13.25 -56.96 9.51
CA TRP A 161 -12.17 -56.25 8.82
C TRP A 161 -11.42 -55.30 9.75
N ARG A 162 -12.14 -54.52 10.57
CA ARG A 162 -11.56 -53.66 11.64
C ARG A 162 -10.77 -54.48 12.64
N LYS A 163 -11.27 -55.64 13.06
CA LYS A 163 -10.51 -56.55 13.95
C LYS A 163 -9.23 -57.09 13.30
N LYS A 164 -9.26 -57.37 11.99
CA LYS A 164 -8.10 -57.88 11.24
C LYS A 164 -7.06 -56.79 10.91
N HIS A 165 -7.51 -55.55 10.70
CA HIS A 165 -6.66 -54.40 10.32
C HIS A 165 -6.61 -53.33 11.42
N ALA A 166 -6.84 -53.70 12.67
CA ALA A 166 -6.82 -52.78 13.80
C ALA A 166 -5.49 -52.02 13.89
N GLN A 167 -4.38 -52.73 13.64
CA GLN A 167 -3.04 -52.15 13.61
C GLN A 167 -2.88 -51.10 12.49
N GLU A 168 -3.36 -51.38 11.29
CA GLU A 168 -3.29 -50.41 10.17
C GLU A 168 -4.14 -49.16 10.45
N HIS A 169 -5.30 -49.33 11.10
CA HIS A 169 -6.16 -48.23 11.50
C HIS A 169 -5.50 -47.32 12.56
N GLU A 170 -4.85 -47.92 13.56
CA GLU A 170 -4.08 -47.17 14.57
C GLU A 170 -2.92 -46.41 13.93
N GLU A 171 -2.19 -47.01 12.99
CA GLU A 171 -1.11 -46.34 12.26
C GLU A 171 -1.62 -45.18 11.40
N LEU A 172 -2.75 -45.36 10.71
CA LEU A 172 -3.40 -44.29 9.95
C LEU A 172 -3.87 -43.15 10.86
N ALA A 173 -4.48 -43.46 12.01
CA ALA A 173 -4.91 -42.47 12.98
C ALA A 173 -3.71 -41.70 13.57
N GLN A 174 -2.61 -42.39 13.90
CA GLN A 174 -1.37 -41.75 14.36
C GLN A 174 -0.79 -40.82 13.29
N LYS A 175 -0.74 -41.26 12.03
CA LYS A 175 -0.23 -40.47 10.91
C LYS A 175 -1.11 -39.25 10.61
N GLN A 176 -2.44 -39.37 10.73
CA GLN A 176 -3.36 -38.25 10.61
C GLN A 176 -3.19 -37.26 11.77
N ALA A 177 -3.10 -37.75 13.00
CA ALA A 177 -2.86 -36.92 14.18
C ALA A 177 -1.52 -36.16 14.09
N GLU A 178 -0.45 -36.80 13.61
CA GLU A 178 0.84 -36.15 13.38
C GLU A 178 0.75 -35.05 12.31
N LYS A 179 0.09 -35.33 11.18
CA LYS A 179 -0.14 -34.32 10.12
C LYS A 179 -0.97 -33.16 10.64
N ALA A 180 -2.04 -33.43 11.39
CA ALA A 180 -2.88 -32.41 12.00
C ALA A 180 -2.08 -31.55 12.99
N ALA A 181 -1.25 -32.17 13.82
CA ALA A 181 -0.35 -31.46 14.74
C ALA A 181 0.69 -30.60 13.99
N ARG A 182 1.24 -31.10 12.88
CA ARG A 182 2.17 -30.33 12.03
C ARG A 182 1.47 -29.12 11.40
N MET A 183 0.28 -29.31 10.84
CA MET A 183 -0.51 -28.23 10.24
C MET A 183 -0.93 -27.19 11.29
N ALA A 184 -1.27 -27.61 12.50
CA ALA A 184 -1.59 -26.70 13.60
C ALA A 184 -0.39 -25.81 13.96
N ARG A 185 0.80 -26.40 14.12
CA ARG A 185 2.04 -25.64 14.39
C ARG A 185 2.39 -24.66 13.26
N GLU A 186 2.26 -25.08 12.02
CA GLU A 186 2.50 -24.19 10.87
C GLU A 186 1.49 -23.05 10.82
N LYS A 187 0.21 -23.33 11.10
CA LYS A 187 -0.85 -22.32 11.18
C LYS A 187 -0.59 -21.32 12.30
N GLU A 188 -0.09 -21.75 13.45
CA GLU A 188 0.29 -20.87 14.56
C GLU A 188 1.45 -19.94 14.17
N ILE A 189 2.51 -20.48 13.56
CA ILE A 189 3.65 -19.67 13.07
C ILE A 189 3.19 -18.67 12.00
N LYS A 190 2.31 -19.10 11.09
CA LYS A 190 1.74 -18.22 10.06
C LYS A 190 0.86 -17.12 10.67
N ALA A 191 0.09 -17.43 11.71
CA ALA A 191 -0.73 -16.45 12.41
C ALA A 191 0.12 -15.43 13.18
N GLU A 192 1.19 -15.87 13.83
CA GLU A 192 2.12 -14.99 14.54
C GLU A 192 2.85 -14.04 13.58
N THR A 193 3.37 -14.57 12.47
CA THR A 193 4.03 -13.75 11.43
C THR A 193 3.07 -12.75 10.79
N ALA A 194 1.83 -13.16 10.49
CA ALA A 194 0.80 -12.26 9.98
C ALA A 194 0.44 -11.15 10.98
N ARG A 195 0.39 -11.46 12.29
CA ARG A 195 0.14 -10.47 13.35
C ARG A 195 1.27 -9.43 13.41
N ILE A 196 2.52 -9.87 13.33
CA ILE A 196 3.71 -9.00 13.33
C ILE A 196 3.71 -8.10 12.08
N GLU A 197 3.43 -8.66 10.89
CA GLU A 197 3.37 -7.90 9.65
C GLU A 197 2.25 -6.84 9.67
N LYS A 198 1.05 -7.22 10.13
CA LYS A 198 -0.07 -6.29 10.28
C LYS A 198 0.27 -5.13 11.23
N ALA A 199 0.94 -5.41 12.35
CA ALA A 199 1.41 -4.37 13.26
C ALA A 199 2.46 -3.44 12.62
N ALA A 200 3.38 -3.99 11.81
CA ALA A 200 4.39 -3.21 11.10
C ALA A 200 3.76 -2.29 10.03
N LEU A 201 2.77 -2.77 9.29
CA LEU A 201 2.02 -1.97 8.31
C LEU A 201 1.25 -0.84 8.98
N ALA A 202 0.52 -1.12 10.08
CA ALA A 202 -0.20 -0.11 10.84
C ALA A 202 0.73 0.99 11.37
N ARG A 203 1.91 0.61 11.90
CA ARG A 203 2.93 1.58 12.35
C ARG A 203 3.45 2.45 11.21
N ARG A 204 3.67 1.87 10.02
CA ARG A 204 4.11 2.61 8.83
C ARG A 204 3.05 3.60 8.38
N GLU A 205 1.79 3.20 8.38
CA GLU A 205 0.67 4.08 8.04
C GLU A 205 0.52 5.22 9.05
N GLN A 206 0.60 4.93 10.36
CA GLN A 206 0.56 5.96 11.41
C GLN A 206 1.70 6.96 11.25
N ARG A 207 2.91 6.49 10.92
CA ARG A 207 4.05 7.38 10.63
C ARG A 207 3.80 8.24 9.39
N ARG A 208 3.17 7.70 8.35
CA ARG A 208 2.81 8.47 7.14
C ARG A 208 1.78 9.56 7.47
N ARG A 209 0.70 9.20 8.17
CA ARG A 209 -0.34 10.14 8.62
C ARG A 209 0.23 11.24 9.53
N GLY A 210 1.13 10.88 10.44
CA GLY A 210 1.80 11.86 11.31
C GLY A 210 2.68 12.85 10.54
N LYS A 211 3.41 12.38 9.52
CA LYS A 211 4.20 13.25 8.63
C LYS A 211 3.32 14.14 7.75
N GLU A 212 2.18 13.64 7.27
CA GLU A 212 1.20 14.45 6.54
C GLU A 212 0.63 15.54 7.43
N LYS A 213 0.13 15.20 8.62
CA LYS A 213 -0.38 16.17 9.59
C LYS A 213 0.65 17.26 9.94
N ARG A 214 1.90 16.89 10.18
CA ARG A 214 2.98 17.85 10.45
C ARG A 214 3.22 18.78 9.25
N ARG A 215 3.20 18.25 8.02
CA ARG A 215 3.33 19.05 6.80
C ARG A 215 2.16 20.02 6.63
N GLU A 216 0.94 19.59 6.94
CA GLU A 216 -0.24 20.46 6.90
C GLU A 216 -0.12 21.61 7.92
N GLU A 217 0.33 21.32 9.15
CA GLU A 217 0.57 22.33 10.19
C GLU A 217 1.66 23.32 9.79
N GLU A 218 2.80 22.84 9.29
CA GLU A 218 3.88 23.68 8.78
C GLU A 218 3.40 24.58 7.63
N TYR A 219 2.55 24.05 6.73
CA TYR A 219 1.98 24.84 5.64
C TYR A 219 0.99 25.90 6.13
N ARG A 220 0.20 25.65 7.18
CA ARG A 220 -0.65 26.68 7.79
C ARG A 220 0.16 27.83 8.39
N ILE A 221 1.24 27.49 9.10
CA ILE A 221 2.16 28.50 9.64
C ILE A 221 2.77 29.33 8.51
N TYR A 222 3.18 28.67 7.42
CA TYR A 222 3.68 29.35 6.22
C TYR A 222 2.62 30.26 5.58
N TYR A 223 1.38 29.79 5.44
CA TYR A 223 0.24 30.55 4.93
C TYR A 223 0.02 31.84 5.72
N ASP A 224 -0.02 31.75 7.06
CA ASP A 224 -0.22 32.93 7.90
C ASP A 224 0.97 33.88 7.88
N LYS A 225 2.20 33.35 7.88
CA LYS A 225 3.41 34.16 7.72
C LYS A 225 3.38 34.92 6.41
N ARG A 226 3.07 34.24 5.30
CA ARG A 226 3.05 34.83 3.97
C ARG A 226 1.96 35.89 3.83
N TRP A 227 0.80 35.68 4.45
CA TRP A 227 -0.26 36.69 4.52
C TRP A 227 0.19 37.95 5.27
N LYS A 228 0.93 37.80 6.38
CA LYS A 228 1.49 38.95 7.11
C LYS A 228 2.48 39.74 6.25
N GLU A 229 3.38 39.05 5.55
CA GLU A 229 4.34 39.67 4.62
C GLU A 229 3.64 40.42 3.49
N LEU A 230 2.57 39.86 2.92
CA LEU A 230 1.84 40.48 1.81
C LEU A 230 1.01 41.70 2.22
N LEU A 231 0.57 41.76 3.48
CA LEU A 231 -0.18 42.88 4.04
C LEU A 231 0.72 43.98 4.64
N ASP A 232 2.02 43.74 4.75
CA ASP A 232 2.98 44.72 5.26
C ASP A 232 3.22 45.83 4.22
N PRO A 233 2.88 47.09 4.53
CA PRO A 233 3.10 48.22 3.60
C PRO A 233 4.58 48.43 3.27
N GLN A 234 5.52 48.00 4.12
CA GLN A 234 6.95 48.12 3.81
C GLN A 234 7.37 47.23 2.64
N THR A 235 6.58 46.21 2.32
CA THR A 235 6.83 45.30 1.19
C THR A 235 6.33 45.93 -0.13
N GLU A 236 5.63 47.07 -0.13
CA GLU A 236 5.04 47.68 -1.34
C GLU A 236 6.07 48.05 -2.41
N GLU A 237 7.34 48.28 -2.05
CA GLU A 237 8.43 48.56 -2.99
C GLU A 237 8.94 47.31 -3.74
N GLN A 238 8.45 46.11 -3.40
CA GLN A 238 8.94 44.86 -3.97
C GLN A 238 8.29 44.49 -5.31
N GLU A 239 9.01 43.63 -6.04
CA GLU A 239 8.67 43.08 -7.36
C GLU A 239 7.20 42.65 -7.50
N PRO A 240 6.62 42.80 -8.70
CA PRO A 240 5.26 42.37 -8.96
C PRO A 240 5.10 40.86 -8.74
N PHE A 241 4.10 40.47 -7.95
CA PHE A 241 3.91 39.07 -7.60
C PHE A 241 3.03 38.32 -8.61
N SER A 242 3.31 37.02 -8.72
CA SER A 242 2.60 36.08 -9.61
C SER A 242 1.51 35.30 -8.88
N PHE A 243 0.65 34.62 -9.64
CA PHE A 243 -0.42 33.76 -9.10
C PHE A 243 0.07 32.76 -8.04
N ALA A 244 1.27 32.20 -8.20
CA ALA A 244 1.82 31.18 -7.30
C ALA A 244 2.33 31.72 -5.96
N GLN A 245 2.56 33.04 -5.86
CA GLN A 245 3.08 33.66 -4.64
C GLN A 245 1.97 34.03 -3.64
N ILE A 246 0.71 33.97 -4.08
CA ILE A 246 -0.45 34.17 -3.21
C ILE A 246 -0.67 32.89 -2.39
N PRO A 247 -0.72 32.97 -1.04
CA PRO A 247 -0.97 31.83 -0.18
C PRO A 247 -2.45 31.44 -0.26
N TRP A 248 -2.78 30.58 -1.22
CA TRP A 248 -4.14 30.05 -1.39
C TRP A 248 -4.52 29.09 -0.24
N PRO A 249 -5.78 29.05 0.21
CA PRO A 249 -6.23 28.19 1.30
C PRO A 249 -6.46 26.74 0.82
N LEU A 250 -5.41 26.13 0.23
CA LEU A 250 -5.45 24.79 -0.37
C LEU A 250 -4.22 23.98 0.08
N LEU A 251 -4.44 22.78 0.60
CA LEU A 251 -3.32 21.89 0.96
C LEU A 251 -2.51 21.45 -0.28
N ALA A 252 -3.15 21.35 -1.45
CA ALA A 252 -2.48 20.98 -2.70
C ALA A 252 -1.41 22.01 -3.13
N ALA A 253 -1.61 23.29 -2.80
CA ALA A 253 -0.66 24.36 -3.11
C ALA A 253 0.70 24.17 -2.41
N GLN A 254 0.76 23.41 -1.31
CA GLN A 254 2.01 23.07 -0.62
C GLN A 254 3.01 22.33 -1.53
N HIS A 255 2.51 21.43 -2.39
CA HIS A 255 3.36 20.59 -3.22
C HIS A 255 4.17 21.40 -4.24
N LEU A 256 3.71 22.61 -4.59
CA LEU A 256 4.42 23.51 -5.48
C LEU A 256 5.63 24.16 -4.81
N VAL A 257 5.50 24.51 -3.53
CA VAL A 257 6.57 25.19 -2.79
C VAL A 257 7.68 24.22 -2.39
N ALA A 258 7.33 23.01 -1.96
CA ALA A 258 8.30 22.09 -1.34
C ALA A 258 9.28 21.42 -2.32
N ASN A 259 8.89 21.23 -3.58
CA ASN A 259 9.63 20.36 -4.49
C ASN A 259 10.43 21.08 -5.58
N ASN A 260 10.42 22.41 -5.64
CA ASN A 260 10.92 23.18 -6.80
C ASN A 260 10.47 22.58 -8.14
N ALA A 261 9.33 21.87 -8.13
CA ALA A 261 8.83 21.20 -9.30
C ALA A 261 8.40 22.29 -10.30
N PRO A 262 8.56 22.06 -11.61
CA PRO A 262 8.03 22.98 -12.61
C PRO A 262 6.57 23.23 -12.25
N GLN A 263 6.24 24.50 -11.98
CA GLN A 263 4.98 24.93 -11.38
C GLN A 263 3.83 24.22 -12.09
N LYS A 264 3.28 23.16 -11.48
CA LYS A 264 1.99 22.67 -11.91
C LYS A 264 1.03 23.82 -11.62
N TYR A 265 0.51 24.40 -12.69
CA TYR A 265 -0.41 25.51 -12.62
C TYR A 265 -1.63 25.06 -11.80
N LEU A 266 -1.82 25.63 -10.60
CA LEU A 266 -3.02 25.46 -9.79
C LEU A 266 -4.25 25.85 -10.62
N ALA A 267 -5.00 24.87 -11.13
CA ALA A 267 -6.18 25.16 -11.93
C ALA A 267 -7.22 25.86 -11.06
N VAL A 268 -7.97 26.80 -11.64
CA VAL A 268 -9.02 27.51 -10.90
C VAL A 268 -10.11 26.53 -10.44
N GLU A 269 -10.29 25.42 -11.14
CA GLU A 269 -11.23 24.35 -10.79
C GLU A 269 -10.89 23.61 -9.47
N GLU A 270 -9.64 23.69 -9.00
CA GLU A 270 -9.22 23.03 -7.75
C GLU A 270 -9.72 23.76 -6.49
N PHE A 271 -10.28 24.97 -6.64
CA PHE A 271 -10.84 25.77 -5.55
C PHE A 271 -12.24 25.29 -5.14
N THR A 272 -12.34 24.01 -4.79
CA THR A 272 -13.58 23.39 -4.33
C THR A 272 -13.88 23.70 -2.87
N VAL A 273 -15.16 23.66 -2.50
CA VAL A 273 -15.63 23.85 -1.11
C VAL A 273 -14.96 22.87 -0.15
N GLU A 274 -14.75 21.63 -0.60
CA GLU A 274 -14.10 20.56 0.18
C GLU A 274 -12.61 20.82 0.41
N ALA A 275 -11.90 21.27 -0.62
CA ALA A 275 -10.46 21.54 -0.51
C ALA A 275 -10.19 22.74 0.42
N ILE A 276 -11.02 23.78 0.31
CA ILE A 276 -10.94 24.97 1.16
C ILE A 276 -11.35 24.65 2.60
N SER A 277 -12.42 23.87 2.80
CA SER A 277 -12.86 23.47 4.14
C SER A 277 -11.84 22.57 4.84
N ALA A 278 -11.23 21.63 4.12
CA ALA A 278 -10.17 20.77 4.65
C ALA A 278 -8.95 21.59 5.12
N PHE A 279 -8.62 22.68 4.43
CA PHE A 279 -7.53 23.57 4.82
C PHE A 279 -7.88 24.41 6.06
N ILE A 280 -9.02 25.11 6.05
CA ILE A 280 -9.40 26.09 7.09
C ILE A 280 -9.89 25.40 8.37
N LEU A 281 -10.57 24.25 8.26
CA LEU A 281 -11.27 23.56 9.35
C LEU A 281 -10.66 22.16 9.61
N PRO A 282 -9.44 22.05 10.19
CA PRO A 282 -8.77 20.77 10.43
C PRO A 282 -9.59 19.76 11.23
N SER A 283 -10.44 20.24 12.14
CA SER A 283 -11.19 19.41 13.08
C SER A 283 -12.45 18.79 12.50
N SER A 284 -12.89 19.21 11.30
CA SER A 284 -14.12 18.68 10.70
C SER A 284 -14.03 17.17 10.41
N ARG A 285 -12.82 16.64 10.20
CA ARG A 285 -12.64 15.25 9.78
C ARG A 285 -12.94 14.22 10.88
N ASN A 286 -12.96 14.61 12.15
CA ASN A 286 -13.35 13.74 13.27
C ASN A 286 -13.84 14.62 14.45
N PRO A 287 -15.13 14.97 14.53
CA PRO A 287 -15.63 15.66 15.71
C PRO A 287 -15.46 14.74 16.92
N PRO A 288 -14.71 15.13 17.96
CA PRO A 288 -14.67 14.35 19.19
C PRO A 288 -16.06 14.37 19.80
N ALA A 289 -16.72 13.21 19.88
CA ALA A 289 -18.08 13.02 20.40
C ALA A 289 -18.24 13.33 21.91
N THR A 290 -17.27 14.03 22.50
CA THR A 290 -17.15 14.23 23.94
C THR A 290 -17.55 15.65 24.31
N SER A 291 -18.78 15.77 24.78
CA SER A 291 -19.42 16.91 25.47
C SER A 291 -20.06 18.00 24.58
N PRO A 292 -21.34 18.35 24.83
CA PRO A 292 -22.07 19.35 24.05
C PRO A 292 -21.50 20.77 24.20
N LYS A 293 -20.85 21.09 25.34
CA LYS A 293 -20.24 22.41 25.58
C LYS A 293 -18.95 22.65 24.78
N ALA A 294 -18.15 21.61 24.54
CA ALA A 294 -16.95 21.74 23.70
C ALA A 294 -17.32 22.07 22.25
N GLY A 295 -18.48 21.57 21.77
CA GLY A 295 -18.98 21.81 20.43
C GLY A 295 -19.32 23.28 20.14
N GLU A 296 -19.84 24.05 21.10
CA GLU A 296 -20.18 25.46 20.88
C GLU A 296 -18.94 26.34 20.70
N ASN A 297 -17.92 26.17 21.55
CA ASN A 297 -16.67 26.90 21.42
C ASN A 297 -15.97 26.56 20.09
N GLU A 298 -15.96 25.28 19.71
CA GLU A 298 -15.38 24.87 18.44
C GLU A 298 -16.13 25.47 17.24
N ARG A 299 -17.47 25.48 17.24
CA ARG A 299 -18.28 26.14 16.21
C ARG A 299 -17.98 27.64 16.12
N ARG A 300 -17.82 28.31 17.27
CA ARG A 300 -17.46 29.73 17.31
C ARG A 300 -16.07 29.97 16.69
N GLU A 301 -15.07 29.19 17.07
CA GLU A 301 -13.72 29.27 16.50
C GLU A 301 -13.73 29.00 14.99
N ARG A 302 -14.53 28.04 14.51
CA ARG A 302 -14.71 27.75 13.08
C ARG A 302 -15.31 28.95 12.34
N LYS A 303 -16.39 29.54 12.87
CA LYS A 303 -17.02 30.75 12.31
C LYS A 303 -16.04 31.92 12.27
N ASP A 304 -15.25 32.11 13.33
CA ASP A 304 -14.30 33.21 13.39
C ASP A 304 -13.16 33.04 12.37
N ARG A 305 -12.64 31.82 12.17
CA ARG A 305 -11.67 31.51 11.10
C ARG A 305 -12.25 31.72 9.70
N LEU A 306 -13.49 31.32 9.47
CA LEU A 306 -14.18 31.54 8.18
C LEU A 306 -14.38 33.04 7.91
N ARG A 307 -14.77 33.83 8.93
CA ARG A 307 -14.89 35.28 8.81
C ARG A 307 -13.56 35.95 8.52
N GLU A 308 -12.50 35.55 9.23
CA GLU A 308 -11.15 36.10 9.01
C GLU A 308 -10.67 35.82 7.59
N THR A 309 -10.80 34.58 7.11
CA THR A 309 -10.41 34.21 5.73
C THR A 309 -11.28 34.90 4.69
N MET A 310 -12.58 35.08 4.94
CA MET A 310 -13.47 35.84 4.07
C MET A 310 -13.07 37.32 3.98
N LEU A 311 -12.61 37.92 5.07
CA LEU A 311 -12.07 39.29 5.05
C LEU A 311 -10.77 39.40 4.26
N ARG A 312 -9.90 38.38 4.31
CA ARG A 312 -8.66 38.33 3.52
C ARG A 312 -8.93 38.19 2.01
N PHE A 313 -9.93 37.39 1.63
CA PHE A 313 -10.28 37.09 0.23
C PHE A 313 -11.53 37.83 -0.29
N HIS A 314 -11.95 38.91 0.37
CA HIS A 314 -13.08 39.69 -0.14
C HIS A 314 -12.69 40.35 -1.47
N PRO A 315 -13.45 40.17 -2.57
CA PRO A 315 -13.03 40.58 -3.92
C PRO A 315 -12.67 42.07 -3.99
N ASP A 316 -13.50 42.94 -3.41
CA ASP A 316 -13.27 44.40 -3.39
C ASP A 316 -12.00 44.81 -2.62
N LYS A 317 -11.84 44.35 -1.37
CA LYS A 317 -10.65 44.66 -0.55
C LYS A 317 -9.38 44.03 -1.12
N PHE A 318 -9.49 42.84 -1.69
CA PHE A 318 -8.37 42.16 -2.33
C PHE A 318 -7.93 42.93 -3.59
N GLU A 319 -8.87 43.41 -4.40
CA GLU A 319 -8.57 44.23 -5.57
C GLU A 319 -7.88 45.54 -5.20
N GLY A 320 -8.40 46.26 -4.20
CA GLY A 320 -7.79 47.51 -3.76
C GLY A 320 -6.38 47.37 -3.19
N ARG A 321 -6.10 46.27 -2.46
CA ARG A 321 -4.82 46.09 -1.73
C ARG A 321 -3.77 45.33 -2.51
N MET A 322 -4.16 44.29 -3.24
CA MET A 322 -3.21 43.33 -3.81
C MET A 322 -3.08 43.45 -5.32
N MET A 323 -4.17 43.74 -6.04
CA MET A 323 -4.17 43.69 -7.51
C MET A 323 -3.32 44.77 -8.18
N GLN A 324 -2.97 45.85 -7.46
CA GLN A 324 -2.04 46.87 -7.96
C GLN A 324 -0.63 46.31 -8.15
N ARG A 325 -0.24 45.32 -7.33
CA ARG A 325 1.10 44.71 -7.32
C ARG A 325 1.17 43.40 -8.12
N VAL A 326 0.03 42.90 -8.61
CA VAL A 326 -0.06 41.67 -9.40
C VAL A 326 0.37 41.92 -10.84
N LEU A 327 1.14 40.98 -11.40
CA LEU A 327 1.48 40.97 -12.83
C LEU A 327 0.22 41.00 -13.71
N ALA A 328 0.18 41.87 -14.73
CA ALA A 328 -0.98 42.04 -15.61
C ALA A 328 -1.51 40.71 -16.20
N ARG A 329 -0.61 39.79 -16.57
CA ARG A 329 -0.94 38.46 -17.12
C ARG A 329 -1.72 37.55 -16.15
N ASP A 330 -1.53 37.74 -14.83
CA ASP A 330 -2.12 36.88 -13.81
C ASP A 330 -3.38 37.51 -13.20
N LYS A 331 -3.70 38.78 -13.51
CA LYS A 331 -4.79 39.53 -12.88
C LYS A 331 -6.14 38.84 -13.03
N ASP A 332 -6.52 38.46 -14.25
CA ASP A 332 -7.83 37.86 -14.51
C ASP A 332 -7.97 36.50 -13.81
N ARG A 333 -6.90 35.70 -13.84
CA ARG A 333 -6.84 34.41 -13.16
C ARG A 333 -6.95 34.55 -11.64
N ILE A 334 -6.30 35.56 -11.05
CA ILE A 334 -6.39 35.84 -9.61
C ILE A 334 -7.80 36.30 -9.25
N LYS A 335 -8.42 37.19 -10.04
CA LYS A 335 -9.81 37.63 -9.82
C LYS A 335 -10.77 36.45 -9.85
N GLU A 336 -10.62 35.55 -10.81
CA GLU A 336 -11.44 34.35 -10.90
C GLU A 336 -11.27 33.45 -9.67
N ALA A 337 -10.01 33.15 -9.29
CA ALA A 337 -9.70 32.32 -8.14
C ALA A 337 -10.21 32.93 -6.81
N VAL A 338 -10.02 34.22 -6.60
CA VAL A 338 -10.57 34.95 -5.44
C VAL A 338 -12.08 34.88 -5.43
N GLY A 339 -12.74 35.03 -6.58
CA GLY A 339 -14.18 34.87 -6.71
C GLY A 339 -14.66 33.46 -6.35
N GLN A 340 -13.93 32.41 -6.76
CA GLN A 340 -14.23 31.03 -6.38
C GLN A 340 -14.06 30.80 -4.87
N VAL A 341 -12.95 31.26 -4.29
CA VAL A 341 -12.70 31.18 -2.84
C VAL A 341 -13.80 31.89 -2.05
N ALA A 342 -14.19 33.10 -2.43
CA ALA A 342 -15.24 33.86 -1.74
C ALA A 342 -16.59 33.14 -1.79
N ARG A 343 -16.97 32.54 -2.94
CA ARG A 343 -18.19 31.73 -3.06
C ARG A 343 -18.15 30.48 -2.17
N ALA A 344 -17.01 29.79 -2.13
CA ALA A 344 -16.82 28.63 -1.26
C ALA A 344 -16.92 28.99 0.22
N LEU A 345 -16.28 30.10 0.63
CA LEU A 345 -16.33 30.60 2.01
C LEU A 345 -17.75 31.00 2.44
N ASN A 346 -18.51 31.68 1.57
CA ASN A 346 -19.91 32.00 1.84
C ASN A 346 -20.77 30.73 2.01
N THR A 347 -20.52 29.71 1.19
CA THR A 347 -21.21 28.42 1.31
C THR A 347 -20.93 27.75 2.66
N LEU A 348 -19.66 27.73 3.09
CA LEU A 348 -19.26 27.19 4.40
C LEU A 348 -19.81 28.00 5.58
N MET A 349 -19.85 29.33 5.46
CA MET A 349 -20.44 30.21 6.47
C MET A 349 -21.93 29.93 6.66
N ASN A 350 -22.67 29.70 5.56
CA ASN A 350 -24.09 29.37 5.62
C ASN A 350 -24.36 27.97 6.18
N GLN A 351 -23.44 27.01 5.99
CA GLN A 351 -23.55 25.66 6.56
C GLN A 351 -23.32 25.64 8.08
N GLU A 352 -22.50 26.55 8.60
CA GLU A 352 -22.21 26.65 10.03
C GLU A 352 -23.23 27.52 10.79
N GLN A 353 -24.10 28.29 10.10
CA GLN A 353 -25.15 29.10 10.73
C GLN A 353 -26.12 28.21 11.51
#